data_AF-A0A6A7S9M4-F1
#
_entry.id   AF-A0A6A7S9M4-F1
#
_cell.length_a   1.000
_cell.length_b   1.000
_cell.length_c   1.000
_cell.angle_alpha   90.00
_cell.angle_beta   90.00
_cell.angle_gamma   90.00
#
_symmetry.space_group_name_H-M   'P 1'
#
loop_
_entity.id
_entity.type
_entity.pdbx_description
1 polymer ?
#
loop_
_entity_poly.entity_id
_entity_poly.type
_entity_poly.pdbx_seq_one_letter_code
_entity_poly.pdbx_strand_id
1 'polypeptide(L)'
;MSESLEVEDLVTGYGKQEIVHGVSLAARPGRITCIFGPNGSGKSTVIKAIAGALPVWSGEIRLADRTLSGRRVHEIVREGVVLMPQGGGVFPRLSVEENLRMGGYSIADRHWVDSRVEALIGEFENLGRRRHVAAGSLSGGEQMMVAIARALVPEPSFVLLDEPSAGLSPAMVHDTIERVRTLRDRGVGVLMVEQNIREALPVADHIYVLAGGRRQFGGSPEQIRDDAQLMSLYMGG
;
A
#
# COMPACT_ATOMS: atom_id res chain seq x y z
N MET A 1 14.21 -0.96 -18.54
CA MET A 1 13.50 -2.11 -17.93
C MET A 1 12.59 -1.52 -16.87
N SER A 2 11.27 -1.68 -16.97
CA SER A 2 10.36 -1.03 -15.99
C SER A 2 10.42 -1.79 -14.67
N GLU A 3 10.63 -1.10 -13.55
CA GLU A 3 10.62 -1.70 -12.22
C GLU A 3 9.21 -2.22 -11.84
N SER A 4 8.82 -3.42 -12.27
CA SER A 4 7.55 -4.03 -11.85
C SER A 4 7.69 -4.72 -10.50
N LEU A 5 6.62 -4.66 -9.70
CA LEU A 5 6.45 -5.53 -8.53
C LEU A 5 5.66 -6.75 -8.99
N GLU A 6 6.25 -7.93 -8.90
CA GLU A 6 5.69 -9.17 -9.43
C GLU A 6 5.54 -10.20 -8.31
N VAL A 7 4.41 -10.88 -8.32
CA VAL A 7 4.08 -11.97 -7.41
C VAL A 7 3.67 -13.14 -8.28
N GLU A 8 4.31 -14.28 -8.08
CA GLU A 8 4.09 -15.51 -8.84
C GLU A 8 3.77 -16.66 -7.89
N ASP A 9 2.61 -17.28 -8.09
CA ASP A 9 2.12 -18.47 -7.40
C ASP A 9 2.31 -18.42 -5.88
N LEU A 10 2.05 -17.25 -5.28
CA LEU A 10 2.24 -17.01 -3.86
C LEU A 10 1.35 -17.93 -3.04
N VAL A 11 1.97 -18.70 -2.16
CA VAL A 11 1.31 -19.47 -1.09
C VAL A 11 1.79 -18.94 0.25
N THR A 12 0.85 -18.54 1.11
CA THR A 12 1.16 -18.01 2.44
C THR A 12 -0.07 -18.07 3.36
N GLY A 13 0.16 -17.88 4.65
CA GLY A 13 -0.88 -17.94 5.67
C GLY A 13 -0.34 -17.69 7.08
N TYR A 14 -1.09 -18.15 8.07
CA TYR A 14 -0.77 -17.94 9.49
C TYR A 14 -0.60 -19.28 10.18
N GLY A 15 0.54 -19.49 10.82
CA GLY A 15 0.86 -20.77 11.48
C GLY A 15 0.84 -21.91 10.47
N LYS A 16 -0.16 -22.80 10.59
CA LYS A 16 -0.38 -23.93 9.66
C LYS A 16 -1.54 -23.71 8.69
N GLN A 17 -2.29 -22.62 8.84
CA GLN A 17 -3.48 -22.34 8.04
C GLN A 17 -3.08 -21.57 6.78
N GLU A 18 -3.22 -22.21 5.62
CA GLU A 18 -3.06 -21.57 4.32
C GLU A 18 -4.24 -20.62 4.05
N ILE A 19 -3.92 -19.38 3.66
CA ILE A 19 -4.91 -18.34 3.35
C ILE A 19 -4.83 -17.89 1.90
N VAL A 20 -3.64 -17.95 1.30
CA VAL A 20 -3.40 -17.61 -0.10
C VAL A 20 -2.92 -18.87 -0.81
N HIS A 21 -3.59 -19.25 -1.89
CA HIS A 21 -3.48 -20.55 -2.54
C HIS A 21 -2.94 -20.44 -3.98
N GLY A 22 -1.75 -19.86 -4.16
CA GLY A 22 -1.14 -19.68 -5.48
C GLY A 22 -1.68 -18.45 -6.21
N VAL A 23 -1.47 -17.26 -5.62
CA VAL A 23 -1.89 -16.00 -6.23
C VAL A 23 -0.75 -15.38 -7.02
N SER A 24 -1.04 -15.00 -8.27
CA SER A 24 -0.11 -14.27 -9.13
C SER A 24 -0.69 -12.89 -9.48
N LEU A 25 0.11 -11.84 -9.30
CA LEU A 25 -0.26 -10.46 -9.62
C LEU A 25 0.96 -9.63 -9.98
N ALA A 26 0.73 -8.47 -10.59
CA ALA A 26 1.77 -7.50 -10.88
C ALA A 26 1.27 -6.07 -10.64
N ALA A 27 2.15 -5.20 -10.17
CA ALA A 27 1.94 -3.76 -10.07
C ALA A 27 3.08 -3.03 -10.79
N ARG A 28 2.78 -1.84 -11.31
CA ARG A 28 3.73 -1.03 -12.09
C ARG A 28 3.97 0.33 -11.43
N PRO A 29 5.16 0.93 -11.59
CA PRO A 29 5.41 2.30 -11.12
C PRO A 29 4.48 3.28 -11.81
N GLY A 30 4.12 4.35 -11.10
CA GLY A 30 3.23 5.40 -11.59
C GLY A 30 1.83 4.89 -11.94
N ARG A 31 1.42 3.74 -11.39
CA ARG A 31 0.10 3.13 -11.58
C ARG A 31 -0.48 2.71 -10.25
N ILE A 32 -1.80 2.72 -10.19
CA ILE A 32 -2.59 2.26 -9.06
C ILE A 32 -3.13 0.87 -9.41
N THR A 33 -2.67 -0.15 -8.69
CA THR A 33 -3.21 -1.50 -8.76
C THR A 33 -4.05 -1.78 -7.52
N CYS A 34 -5.31 -2.16 -7.71
CA CYS A 34 -6.22 -2.47 -6.61
C CYS A 34 -6.45 -3.97 -6.49
N ILE A 35 -6.46 -4.48 -5.26
CA ILE A 35 -6.86 -5.85 -4.94
C ILE A 35 -8.21 -5.78 -4.20
N PHE A 36 -9.24 -6.32 -4.83
CA PHE A 36 -10.59 -6.38 -4.31
C PHE A 36 -10.97 -7.80 -3.87
N GLY A 37 -12.07 -7.91 -3.13
CA GLY A 37 -12.61 -9.18 -2.68
C GLY A 37 -13.27 -9.12 -1.30
N PRO A 38 -14.04 -10.15 -0.93
CA PRO A 38 -14.70 -10.21 0.37
C PRO A 38 -13.71 -10.30 1.54
N ASN A 39 -14.22 -10.11 2.75
CA ASN A 39 -13.42 -10.30 3.96
C ASN A 39 -12.96 -11.77 4.05
N GLY A 40 -11.70 -11.96 4.46
CA GLY A 40 -11.09 -13.29 4.49
C GLY A 40 -10.62 -13.83 3.15
N SER A 41 -10.71 -13.07 2.04
CA SER A 41 -10.24 -13.55 0.73
C SER A 41 -8.72 -13.60 0.55
N GLY A 42 -7.95 -13.13 1.54
CA GLY A 42 -6.48 -13.16 1.53
C GLY A 42 -5.80 -11.86 1.08
N LYS A 43 -6.55 -10.78 0.81
CA LYS A 43 -6.01 -9.49 0.33
C LYS A 43 -4.89 -8.92 1.21
N SER A 44 -5.17 -8.69 2.50
CA SER A 44 -4.18 -8.20 3.46
C SER A 44 -3.03 -9.20 3.68
N THR A 45 -3.29 -10.50 3.54
CA THR A 45 -2.26 -11.54 3.63
C THR A 45 -1.26 -11.41 2.48
N VAL A 46 -1.72 -11.16 1.25
CA VAL A 46 -0.86 -10.94 0.08
C VAL A 46 0.05 -9.73 0.30
N ILE A 47 -0.49 -8.56 0.64
CA ILE A 47 0.35 -7.37 0.82
C ILE A 47 1.29 -7.46 2.04
N LYS A 48 0.90 -8.17 3.10
CA LYS A 48 1.80 -8.44 4.24
C LYS A 48 2.94 -9.38 3.85
N ALA A 49 2.70 -10.36 2.98
CA ALA A 49 3.76 -11.21 2.45
C ALA A 49 4.72 -10.42 1.55
N ILE A 50 4.20 -9.56 0.67
CA ILE A 50 5.03 -8.65 -0.15
C ILE A 50 5.90 -7.74 0.73
N ALA A 51 5.36 -7.24 1.84
CA ALA A 51 6.09 -6.40 2.79
C ALA A 51 7.09 -7.18 3.67
N GLY A 52 7.18 -8.52 3.55
CA GLY A 52 8.00 -9.38 4.41
C GLY A 52 7.51 -9.48 5.85
N ALA A 53 6.26 -9.09 6.11
CA ALA A 53 5.60 -9.23 7.41
C ALA A 53 4.99 -10.63 7.61
N LEU A 54 4.90 -11.42 6.54
CA LEU A 54 4.50 -12.83 6.56
C LEU A 54 5.50 -13.67 5.77
N PRO A 55 5.74 -14.93 6.18
CA PRO A 55 6.59 -15.84 5.42
C PRO A 55 5.94 -16.22 4.09
N VAL A 56 6.74 -16.32 3.05
CA VAL A 56 6.36 -16.92 1.76
C VAL A 56 6.61 -18.43 1.88
N TRP A 57 5.56 -19.26 1.77
CA TRP A 57 5.69 -20.72 1.86
C TRP A 57 6.05 -21.35 0.51
N SER A 58 5.53 -20.79 -0.58
CA SER A 58 5.86 -21.13 -1.97
C SER A 58 5.58 -19.93 -2.86
N GLY A 59 6.12 -19.96 -4.08
CA GLY A 59 6.05 -18.87 -5.05
C GLY A 59 7.16 -17.85 -4.87
N GLU A 60 7.11 -16.78 -5.66
CA GLU A 60 8.13 -15.75 -5.68
C GLU A 60 7.54 -14.34 -5.69
N ILE A 61 8.22 -13.42 -5.01
CA ILE A 61 7.94 -11.99 -5.02
C ILE A 61 9.21 -11.30 -5.50
N ARG A 62 9.11 -10.50 -6.56
CA ARG A 62 10.23 -9.75 -7.14
C ARG A 62 9.89 -8.28 -7.30
N LEU A 63 10.89 -7.42 -7.13
CA LEU A 63 10.87 -6.04 -7.59
C LEU A 63 11.94 -5.89 -8.66
N ALA A 64 11.51 -5.67 -9.90
CA ALA A 64 12.38 -5.78 -11.06
C ALA A 64 13.11 -7.14 -11.09
N ASP A 65 14.44 -7.13 -11.06
CA ASP A 65 15.31 -8.30 -11.01
C ASP A 65 15.61 -8.80 -9.59
N ARG A 66 15.09 -8.13 -8.55
CA ARG A 66 15.43 -8.40 -7.15
C ARG A 66 14.36 -9.25 -6.47
N THR A 67 14.72 -10.46 -6.07
CA THR A 67 13.84 -11.31 -5.25
C THR A 67 13.65 -10.74 -3.85
N LEU A 68 12.40 -10.51 -3.45
CA LEU A 68 11.97 -10.04 -2.13
C LEU A 68 11.54 -11.18 -1.19
N SER A 69 11.16 -12.34 -1.74
CA SER A 69 10.75 -13.51 -0.94
C SER A 69 11.78 -13.85 0.14
N GLY A 70 11.31 -14.03 1.37
CA GLY A 70 12.15 -14.42 2.52
C GLY A 70 12.96 -13.28 3.14
N ARG A 71 12.95 -12.07 2.56
CA ARG A 71 13.58 -10.89 3.16
C ARG A 71 12.76 -10.35 4.32
N ARG A 72 13.44 -9.72 5.28
CA ARG A 72 12.80 -9.05 6.43
C ARG A 72 12.24 -7.70 5.99
N VAL A 73 11.21 -7.22 6.69
CA VAL A 73 10.55 -5.92 6.43
C VAL A 73 11.54 -4.77 6.21
N HIS A 74 12.55 -4.63 7.07
CA HIS A 74 13.52 -3.52 6.96
C HIS A 74 14.45 -3.61 5.74
N GLU A 75 14.64 -4.82 5.19
CA GLU A 75 15.40 -5.03 3.95
C GLU A 75 14.52 -4.65 2.76
N ILE A 76 13.25 -5.06 2.77
CA ILE A 76 12.27 -4.73 1.71
C ILE A 76 12.01 -3.22 1.62
N VAL A 77 11.98 -2.51 2.75
CA VAL A 77 11.89 -1.04 2.76
C VAL A 77 13.09 -0.39 2.05
N ARG A 78 14.30 -0.93 2.23
CA ARG A 78 15.50 -0.42 1.54
C ARG A 78 15.50 -0.72 0.04
N GLU A 79 14.78 -1.76 -0.38
CA GLU A 79 14.57 -2.08 -1.79
C GLU A 79 13.50 -1.18 -2.44
N GLY A 80 12.82 -0.33 -1.65
CA GLY A 80 11.85 0.64 -2.16
C GLY A 80 10.39 0.18 -2.09
N VAL A 81 10.06 -0.80 -1.24
CA VAL A 81 8.66 -1.21 -1.01
C VAL A 81 8.25 -0.91 0.44
N VAL A 82 7.24 -0.07 0.60
CA VAL A 82 6.77 0.39 1.92
C VAL A 82 5.31 -0.01 2.14
N LEU A 83 5.01 -0.65 3.27
CA LEU A 83 3.65 -0.94 3.70
C LEU A 83 3.10 0.16 4.61
N MET A 84 1.96 0.70 4.23
CA MET A 84 1.10 1.48 5.10
C MET A 84 -0.07 0.58 5.56
N PRO A 85 -0.09 0.16 6.85
CA PRO A 85 -1.13 -0.73 7.35
C PRO A 85 -2.48 -0.02 7.49
N GLN A 86 -3.53 -0.81 7.72
CA GLN A 86 -4.88 -0.32 7.96
C GLN A 86 -4.93 0.72 9.08
N GLY A 87 -5.66 1.81 8.83
CA GLY A 87 -5.71 2.97 9.72
C GLY A 87 -4.48 3.88 9.63
N GLY A 88 -3.50 3.57 8.77
CA GLY A 88 -2.40 4.46 8.36
C GLY A 88 -1.55 5.05 9.48
N GLY A 89 -1.68 4.52 10.70
CA GLY A 89 -1.56 5.32 11.93
C GLY A 89 -0.30 6.18 12.03
N VAL A 90 -0.48 7.40 12.49
CA VAL A 90 0.62 8.25 12.97
C VAL A 90 1.02 7.82 14.37
N PHE A 91 2.23 8.15 14.79
CA PHE A 91 2.65 8.10 16.18
C PHE A 91 2.07 9.34 16.89
N PRO A 92 0.98 9.23 17.67
CA PRO A 92 0.17 10.39 18.04
C PRO A 92 0.86 11.34 19.01
N ARG A 93 1.81 10.82 19.79
CA ARG A 93 2.62 11.59 20.75
C ARG A 93 3.83 12.26 20.12
N LEU A 94 4.21 11.85 18.92
CA LEU A 94 5.31 12.43 18.18
C LEU A 94 4.78 13.61 17.34
N SER A 95 5.61 14.62 17.16
CA SER A 95 5.36 15.72 16.22
C SER A 95 5.29 15.21 14.78
N VAL A 96 4.81 16.07 13.86
CA VAL A 96 4.84 15.79 12.42
C VAL A 96 6.26 15.45 11.96
N GLU A 97 7.25 16.26 12.34
CA GLU A 97 8.65 16.03 11.98
C GLU A 97 9.17 14.68 12.50
N GLU A 98 8.93 14.37 13.78
CA GLU A 98 9.34 13.11 14.38
C GLU A 98 8.65 11.91 13.71
N ASN A 99 7.38 12.04 13.32
CA ASN A 99 6.68 11.03 12.53
C ASN A 99 7.36 10.76 11.20
N LEU A 100 7.74 11.81 10.46
CA LEU A 100 8.45 11.66 9.20
C LEU A 100 9.80 10.97 9.42
N ARG A 101 10.57 11.37 10.42
CA ARG A 101 11.86 10.73 10.77
C ARG A 101 11.72 9.22 11.03
N MET A 102 10.60 8.76 11.60
CA MET A 102 10.34 7.33 11.78
C MET A 102 10.27 6.55 10.45
N GLY A 103 9.89 7.20 9.34
CA GLY A 103 9.89 6.58 8.01
C GLY A 103 11.28 6.21 7.53
N GLY A 104 12.31 6.96 7.92
CA GLY A 104 13.71 6.70 7.60
C GLY A 104 14.47 5.90 8.67
N TYR A 105 13.80 5.28 9.63
CA TYR A 105 14.45 4.69 10.80
C TYR A 105 15.49 3.61 10.44
N SER A 106 15.19 2.76 9.44
CA SER A 106 16.05 1.67 8.96
C SER A 106 17.21 2.11 8.04
N ILE A 107 17.26 3.40 7.69
CA ILE A 107 18.25 4.00 6.79
C ILE A 107 19.43 4.51 7.62
N ALA A 108 20.63 4.08 7.24
CA ALA A 108 21.85 4.35 7.99
C ALA A 108 22.33 5.80 7.83
N ASP A 109 22.17 6.36 6.62
CA ASP A 109 22.55 7.74 6.33
C ASP A 109 21.55 8.73 6.94
N ARG A 110 21.90 9.26 8.12
CA ARG A 110 21.06 10.23 8.83
C ARG A 110 20.98 11.58 8.13
N HIS A 111 22.03 11.98 7.41
CA HIS A 111 22.03 13.24 6.69
C HIS A 111 21.06 13.19 5.50
N TRP A 112 21.04 12.07 4.80
CA TRP A 112 20.03 11.80 3.77
C TRP A 112 18.62 11.86 4.36
N VAL A 113 18.37 11.21 5.51
CA VAL A 113 17.04 11.22 6.16
C VAL A 113 16.64 12.66 6.50
N ASP A 114 17.54 13.44 7.10
CA ASP A 114 17.29 14.84 7.46
C ASP A 114 16.92 15.66 6.22
N SER A 115 17.72 15.56 5.15
CA SER A 115 17.46 16.27 3.90
C SER A 115 16.10 15.91 3.29
N ARG A 116 15.73 14.63 3.37
CA ARG A 116 14.48 14.11 2.83
C ARG A 116 13.28 14.57 3.63
N VAL A 117 13.39 14.58 4.96
CA VAL A 117 12.36 15.09 5.86
C VAL A 117 12.13 16.60 5.62
N GLU A 118 13.19 17.39 5.50
CA GLU A 118 13.07 18.82 5.16
C GLU A 118 12.39 19.04 3.81
N ALA A 119 12.79 18.29 2.79
CA ALA A 119 12.17 18.37 1.46
C ALA A 119 10.66 18.06 1.51
N LEU A 120 10.26 16.99 2.22
CA LEU A 120 8.85 16.62 2.39
C LEU A 120 8.06 17.68 3.18
N ILE A 121 8.64 18.23 4.24
CA ILE A 121 7.99 19.31 5.01
C ILE A 121 7.78 20.55 4.14
N GLY A 122 8.75 20.91 3.30
CA GLY A 122 8.64 22.03 2.36
C GLY A 122 7.65 21.78 1.23
N GLU A 123 7.55 20.54 0.76
CA GLU A 123 6.66 20.15 -0.32
C GLU A 123 5.18 20.08 0.10
N PHE A 124 4.92 19.57 1.31
CA PHE A 124 3.58 19.56 1.89
C PHE A 124 3.39 20.78 2.79
N GLU A 125 2.99 21.93 2.23
CA GLU A 125 2.85 23.21 2.96
C GLU A 125 2.10 23.09 4.30
N ASN A 126 1.06 22.26 4.35
CA ASN A 126 0.29 21.98 5.56
C ASN A 126 1.13 21.32 6.67
N LEU A 127 2.08 20.45 6.31
CA LEU A 127 3.01 19.84 7.26
C LEU A 127 4.00 20.87 7.80
N GLY A 128 4.48 21.79 6.97
CA GLY A 128 5.34 22.91 7.40
C GLY A 128 4.70 23.76 8.50
N ARG A 129 3.44 24.15 8.32
CA ARG A 129 2.68 24.92 9.33
C ARG A 129 2.44 24.15 10.64
N ARG A 130 2.50 22.81 10.59
CA ARG A 130 2.22 21.90 11.72
C ARG A 130 3.46 21.13 12.19
N ARG A 131 4.66 21.52 11.75
CA ARG A 131 5.91 20.76 11.91
C ARG A 131 6.14 20.21 13.32
N HIS A 132 5.93 21.05 14.33
CA HIS A 132 6.16 20.73 15.74
C HIS A 132 4.88 20.33 16.50
N VAL A 133 3.74 20.24 15.82
CA VAL A 133 2.47 19.83 16.41
C VAL A 133 2.44 18.31 16.53
N ALA A 134 1.98 17.80 17.68
CA ALA A 134 1.77 16.38 17.88
C ALA A 134 0.75 15.83 16.87
N ALA A 135 1.13 14.76 16.14
CA ALA A 135 0.32 14.22 15.06
C ALA A 135 -1.07 13.76 15.53
N GLY A 136 -1.20 13.35 16.79
CA GLY A 136 -2.48 12.94 17.38
C GLY A 136 -3.51 14.07 17.52
N SER A 137 -3.09 15.34 17.48
CA SER A 137 -3.99 16.51 17.54
C SER A 137 -4.47 16.99 16.17
N LEU A 138 -3.95 16.39 15.09
CA LEU A 138 -4.32 16.71 13.72
C LEU A 138 -5.67 16.08 13.37
N SER A 139 -6.37 16.69 12.40
CA SER A 139 -7.54 16.06 11.78
C SER A 139 -7.16 14.75 11.08
N GLY A 140 -8.12 13.85 10.86
CA GLY A 140 -7.83 12.56 10.22
C GLY A 140 -7.21 12.70 8.82
N GLY A 141 -7.61 13.70 8.02
CA GLY A 141 -7.01 13.99 6.72
C GLY A 141 -5.57 14.50 6.82
N GLU A 142 -5.26 15.33 7.82
CA GLU A 142 -3.88 15.75 8.13
C GLU A 142 -3.03 14.56 8.61
N GLN A 143 -3.57 13.67 9.45
CA GLN A 143 -2.88 12.44 9.88
C GLN A 143 -2.55 11.53 8.69
N MET A 144 -3.48 11.38 7.74
CA MET A 144 -3.23 10.63 6.51
C MET A 144 -2.12 11.26 5.67
N MET A 145 -2.06 12.60 5.58
CA MET A 145 -0.96 13.30 4.91
C MET A 145 0.38 13.03 5.59
N VAL A 146 0.43 13.04 6.93
CA VAL A 146 1.64 12.68 7.70
C VAL A 146 2.04 11.23 7.42
N ALA A 147 1.08 10.30 7.39
CA ALA A 147 1.35 8.89 7.11
C ALA A 147 1.95 8.68 5.71
N ILE A 148 1.41 9.36 4.71
CA ILE A 148 1.91 9.33 3.32
C ILE A 148 3.29 9.96 3.23
N ALA A 149 3.49 11.14 3.82
CA ALA A 149 4.80 11.80 3.83
C ALA A 149 5.85 10.92 4.53
N ARG A 150 5.51 10.28 5.65
CA ARG A 150 6.37 9.29 6.31
C ARG A 150 6.70 8.12 5.40
N ALA A 151 5.73 7.58 4.66
CA ALA A 151 5.95 6.48 3.72
C ALA A 151 6.85 6.87 2.53
N LEU A 152 6.89 8.16 2.18
CA LEU A 152 7.74 8.71 1.12
C LEU A 152 9.18 8.99 1.56
N VAL A 153 9.47 8.93 2.87
CA VAL A 153 10.82 9.18 3.38
C VAL A 153 11.81 8.20 2.75
N PRO A 154 11.61 6.88 2.71
CA PRO A 154 12.53 5.94 2.04
C PRO A 154 12.72 6.10 0.53
N GLU A 155 12.05 7.05 -0.13
CA GLU A 155 11.96 7.14 -1.60
C GLU A 155 11.50 5.84 -2.27
N PRO A 156 10.31 5.32 -1.90
CA PRO A 156 9.86 4.03 -2.38
C PRO A 156 9.50 4.05 -3.88
N SER A 157 9.87 2.99 -4.59
CA SER A 157 9.29 2.66 -5.90
C SER A 157 7.83 2.19 -5.76
N PHE A 158 7.47 1.55 -4.63
CA PHE A 158 6.12 1.07 -4.35
C PHE A 158 5.62 1.36 -2.93
N VAL A 159 4.36 1.79 -2.84
CA VAL A 159 3.63 1.90 -1.58
C VAL A 159 2.47 0.91 -1.59
N LEU A 160 2.43 0.04 -0.58
CA LEU A 160 1.36 -0.92 -0.33
C LEU A 160 0.38 -0.31 0.68
N LEU A 161 -0.91 -0.34 0.39
CA LEU A 161 -1.96 0.23 1.25
C LEU A 161 -2.94 -0.86 1.67
N ASP A 162 -3.10 -1.10 2.97
CA ASP A 162 -4.09 -2.05 3.51
C ASP A 162 -5.36 -1.31 3.92
N GLU A 163 -6.41 -1.36 3.10
CA GLU A 163 -7.72 -0.73 3.38
C GLU A 163 -7.64 0.73 3.89
N PRO A 164 -7.01 1.65 3.12
CA PRO A 164 -6.79 3.03 3.55
C PRO A 164 -8.08 3.83 3.74
N SER A 165 -9.19 3.40 3.13
CA SER A 165 -10.52 4.04 3.23
C SER A 165 -11.41 3.47 4.35
N ALA A 166 -11.02 2.35 4.98
CA ALA A 166 -11.91 1.62 5.87
C ALA A 166 -12.32 2.42 7.10
N GLY A 167 -13.64 2.46 7.36
CA GLY A 167 -14.22 3.15 8.52
C GLY A 167 -14.16 4.68 8.45
N LEU A 168 -13.75 5.25 7.31
CA LEU A 168 -13.70 6.70 7.13
C LEU A 168 -15.06 7.27 6.71
N SER A 169 -15.27 8.56 7.00
CA SER A 169 -16.42 9.30 6.46
C SER A 169 -16.27 9.50 4.94
N PRO A 170 -17.37 9.72 4.18
CA PRO A 170 -17.29 9.89 2.72
C PRO A 170 -16.33 10.99 2.26
N ALA A 171 -16.27 12.12 2.98
CA ALA A 171 -15.33 13.20 2.68
C ALA A 171 -13.86 12.74 2.86
N MET A 172 -13.59 11.97 3.92
CA MET A 172 -12.26 11.43 4.19
C MET A 172 -11.86 10.33 3.21
N VAL A 173 -12.80 9.51 2.73
CA VAL A 173 -12.54 8.56 1.63
C VAL A 173 -12.05 9.32 0.40
N HIS A 174 -12.78 10.37 0.00
CA HIS A 174 -12.40 11.20 -1.14
C HIS A 174 -10.99 11.79 -0.96
N ASP A 175 -10.72 12.38 0.21
CA ASP A 175 -9.40 12.92 0.52
C ASP A 175 -8.30 11.85 0.44
N THR A 176 -8.53 10.67 1.01
CA THR A 176 -7.60 9.54 0.94
C THR A 176 -7.29 9.17 -0.49
N ILE A 177 -8.31 9.04 -1.34
CA ILE A 177 -8.16 8.68 -2.75
C ILE A 177 -7.37 9.75 -3.52
N GLU A 178 -7.63 11.03 -3.29
CA GLU A 178 -6.83 12.11 -3.89
C GLU A 178 -5.37 12.04 -3.45
N ARG A 179 -5.10 11.70 -2.19
CA ARG A 179 -3.72 11.53 -1.72
C ARG A 179 -3.04 10.32 -2.35
N VAL A 180 -3.76 9.23 -2.57
CA VAL A 180 -3.24 8.07 -3.31
C VAL A 180 -2.87 8.46 -4.75
N ARG A 181 -3.68 9.29 -5.42
CA ARG A 181 -3.32 9.82 -6.75
C ARG A 181 -2.03 10.61 -6.73
N THR A 182 -1.77 11.39 -5.67
CA THR A 182 -0.50 12.13 -5.57
C THR A 182 0.73 11.23 -5.51
N LEU A 183 0.62 10.00 -4.98
CA LEU A 183 1.71 9.02 -5.02
C LEU A 183 1.97 8.57 -6.46
N ARG A 184 0.90 8.17 -7.16
CA ARG A 184 0.96 7.79 -8.58
C ARG A 184 1.57 8.89 -9.44
N ASP A 185 1.16 10.14 -9.24
CA ASP A 185 1.63 11.29 -10.03
C ASP A 185 3.11 11.60 -9.80
N ARG A 186 3.68 11.16 -8.68
CA ARG A 186 5.13 11.18 -8.42
C ARG A 186 5.89 10.01 -9.07
N GLY A 187 5.21 9.15 -9.82
CA GLY A 187 5.77 7.94 -10.41
C GLY A 187 5.85 6.75 -9.45
N VAL A 188 5.34 6.87 -8.22
CA VAL A 188 5.32 5.75 -7.26
C VAL A 188 4.24 4.76 -7.66
N GLY A 189 4.57 3.46 -7.69
CA GLY A 189 3.58 2.41 -7.87
C GLY A 189 2.75 2.23 -6.60
N VAL A 190 1.43 2.16 -6.71
CA VAL A 190 0.54 1.92 -5.57
C VAL A 190 -0.10 0.55 -5.73
N LEU A 191 0.02 -0.30 -4.71
CA LEU A 191 -0.75 -1.53 -4.60
C LEU A 191 -1.67 -1.42 -3.39
N MET A 192 -2.97 -1.17 -3.62
CA MET A 192 -3.93 -1.00 -2.53
C MET A 192 -4.88 -2.19 -2.43
N VAL A 193 -5.16 -2.59 -1.21
CA VAL A 193 -6.23 -3.53 -0.88
C VAL A 193 -7.46 -2.73 -0.48
N GLU A 194 -8.60 -3.08 -1.07
CA GLU A 194 -9.86 -2.41 -0.79
C GLU A 194 -11.01 -3.41 -0.72
N GLN A 195 -11.93 -3.19 0.22
CA GLN A 195 -13.19 -3.96 0.28
C GLN A 195 -14.25 -3.29 -0.61
N ASN A 196 -14.29 -1.96 -0.62
CA ASN A 196 -15.27 -1.19 -1.37
C ASN A 196 -14.76 -0.86 -2.77
N ILE A 197 -15.06 -1.74 -3.72
CA ILE A 197 -14.69 -1.53 -5.13
C ILE A 197 -15.26 -0.24 -5.72
N ARG A 198 -16.46 0.21 -5.30
CA ARG A 198 -17.07 1.41 -5.89
C ARG A 198 -16.25 2.68 -5.63
N GLU A 199 -15.54 2.74 -4.51
CA GLU A 199 -14.75 3.91 -4.13
C GLU A 199 -13.37 3.94 -4.79
N ALA A 200 -12.73 2.78 -4.98
CA ALA A 200 -11.38 2.69 -5.50
C ALA A 200 -11.29 2.32 -6.99
N LEU A 201 -12.34 1.76 -7.59
CA LEU A 201 -12.38 1.47 -9.03
C LEU A 201 -12.14 2.72 -9.90
N PRO A 202 -12.67 3.92 -9.58
CA PRO A 202 -12.44 5.13 -10.38
C PRO A 202 -10.98 5.61 -10.41
N VAL A 203 -10.10 5.08 -9.55
CA VAL A 203 -8.68 5.45 -9.52
C VAL A 203 -7.75 4.31 -9.89
N ALA A 204 -8.26 3.09 -10.04
CA ALA A 204 -7.46 1.94 -10.40
C ALA A 204 -7.03 2.04 -11.87
N ASP A 205 -5.75 1.77 -12.14
CA ASP A 205 -5.25 1.49 -13.49
C ASP A 205 -5.33 -0.01 -13.82
N HIS A 206 -5.27 -0.85 -12.79
CA HIS A 206 -5.38 -2.30 -12.90
C HIS A 206 -6.04 -2.86 -11.65
N ILE A 207 -6.78 -3.95 -11.79
CA ILE A 207 -7.49 -4.57 -10.67
C ILE A 207 -7.26 -6.07 -10.63
N TYR A 208 -7.25 -6.61 -9.42
CA TYR A 208 -7.36 -8.03 -9.13
C TYR A 208 -8.56 -8.26 -8.23
N VAL A 209 -9.26 -9.38 -8.44
CA VAL A 209 -10.30 -9.84 -7.51
C VAL A 209 -9.85 -11.15 -6.89
N LEU A 210 -9.80 -11.19 -5.56
CA LEU A 210 -9.50 -12.38 -4.78
C LEU A 210 -10.77 -12.90 -4.10
N ALA A 211 -11.00 -14.21 -4.18
CA ALA A 211 -12.03 -14.91 -3.41
C ALA A 211 -11.48 -16.25 -2.94
N GLY A 212 -11.71 -16.58 -1.66
CA GLY A 212 -11.25 -17.84 -1.06
C GLY A 212 -9.74 -18.08 -1.23
N GLY A 213 -8.91 -17.05 -1.09
CA GLY A 213 -7.46 -17.16 -1.20
C GLY A 213 -6.91 -17.31 -2.62
N ARG A 214 -7.74 -17.18 -3.66
CA ARG A 214 -7.36 -17.35 -5.07
C ARG A 214 -7.70 -16.12 -5.90
N ARG A 215 -6.96 -15.90 -6.97
CA ARG A 215 -7.26 -14.87 -7.97
C ARG A 215 -8.37 -15.34 -8.90
N GLN A 216 -9.50 -14.64 -8.85
CA GLN A 216 -10.66 -14.86 -9.73
C GLN A 216 -10.60 -13.99 -10.98
N PHE A 217 -10.00 -12.80 -10.87
CA PHE A 217 -9.87 -11.86 -11.97
C PHE A 217 -8.56 -11.07 -11.88
N GLY A 218 -8.03 -10.66 -13.02
CA GLY A 218 -6.93 -9.72 -13.17
C GLY A 218 -7.03 -9.01 -14.51
N GLY A 219 -7.13 -7.69 -14.51
CA GLY A 219 -7.46 -6.95 -15.72
C GLY A 219 -7.64 -5.45 -15.52
N SER A 220 -8.04 -4.77 -16.58
CA SER A 220 -8.36 -3.36 -16.52
C SER A 220 -9.76 -3.14 -15.89
N PRO A 221 -9.99 -2.01 -15.20
CA PRO A 221 -11.29 -1.69 -14.60
C PRO A 221 -12.46 -1.77 -15.58
N GLU A 222 -12.26 -1.40 -16.84
CA GLU A 222 -13.29 -1.35 -17.89
C GLU A 222 -13.82 -2.73 -18.28
N GLN A 223 -13.12 -3.80 -17.90
CA GLN A 223 -13.57 -5.18 -18.14
C GLN A 223 -14.64 -5.64 -17.12
N ILE A 224 -14.89 -4.85 -16.07
CA ILE A 224 -16.01 -5.05 -15.15
C ILE A 224 -17.23 -4.32 -15.70
N ARG A 225 -18.18 -5.07 -16.24
CA ARG A 225 -19.32 -4.56 -16.99
C ARG A 225 -20.47 -4.10 -16.10
N ASP A 226 -20.74 -4.85 -15.04
CA ASP A 226 -21.87 -4.62 -14.16
C ASP A 226 -21.66 -5.23 -12.76
N ASP A 227 -22.58 -4.88 -11.85
CA ASP A 227 -22.60 -5.36 -10.47
C ASP A 227 -22.80 -6.89 -10.39
N ALA A 228 -23.45 -7.53 -11.38
CA ALA A 228 -23.68 -8.98 -11.36
C ALA A 228 -22.39 -9.76 -11.65
N GLN A 229 -21.59 -9.32 -12.62
CA GLN A 229 -20.26 -9.86 -12.89
C GLN A 229 -19.37 -9.74 -11.65
N LEU A 230 -19.39 -8.59 -10.99
CA LEU A 230 -18.61 -8.36 -9.77
C LEU A 230 -19.02 -9.32 -8.65
N MET A 231 -20.32 -9.51 -8.43
CA MET A 231 -20.82 -10.44 -7.42
C MET A 231 -20.42 -11.89 -7.73
N SER A 232 -20.51 -12.33 -8.99
CA SER A 232 -20.03 -13.65 -9.40
C SER A 232 -18.54 -13.84 -9.10
N LEU A 233 -17.70 -12.85 -9.37
CA LEU A 233 -16.26 -12.91 -9.04
C LEU A 233 -16.02 -13.01 -7.53
N TYR A 234 -16.84 -12.35 -6.69
CA TYR A 234 -16.73 -12.44 -5.23
C TYR A 234 -17.20 -13.80 -4.69
N MET A 235 -18.09 -14.49 -5.40
CA MET A 235 -18.57 -15.83 -5.06
C MET A 235 -17.67 -16.95 -5.57
N GLY A 236 -16.59 -16.63 -6.29
CA GLY A 236 -15.60 -17.60 -6.76
C GLY A 236 -15.83 -18.14 -8.17
N GLY A 237 -16.67 -17.46 -8.97
CA GLY A 237 -17.03 -17.88 -10.33
C GLY A 237 -18.31 -18.72 -10.36
#